data_AF-A0A6H2BXM4-F1
#
_entry.id   AF-A0A6H2BXM4-F1
#
_cell.length_a   1.000
_cell.length_b   1.000
_cell.length_c   1.000
_cell.angle_alpha   90.00
_cell.angle_beta   90.00
_cell.angle_gamma   90.00
#
_symmetry.space_group_name_H-M   'P 1'
#
loop_
_entity.id
_entity.type
_entity.pdbx_description
1 polymer ?
#
loop_
_entity_poly.entity_id
_entity_poly.type
_entity_poly.pdbx_seq_one_letter_code
_entity_poly.pdbx_strand_id
1 'polypeptide(L)' 'MSYKVSIVIEKDEHGYYAYCPELPGCQSEGDSLETVQANIKEAVELYIETLSEFEKQALQHKEILTMTLEVKVA' A
#
# COMPACT_ATOMS: atom_id res chain seq x y z
N MET A 1 14.24 1.26 -12.67
CA MET A 1 12.94 1.72 -13.17
C MET A 1 12.16 2.31 -12.02
N SER A 2 11.22 3.22 -12.25
CA SER A 2 10.39 3.81 -11.19
C SER A 2 8.94 3.36 -11.33
N TYR A 3 8.35 2.89 -10.25
CA TYR A 3 6.94 2.51 -10.17
C TYR A 3 6.23 3.46 -9.22
N LYS A 4 4.98 3.81 -9.54
CA LYS A 4 4.11 4.54 -8.62
C LYS A 4 3.03 3.58 -8.18
N VAL A 5 2.85 3.48 -6.87
CA VAL A 5 1.78 2.70 -6.25
C VAL A 5 1.12 3.54 -5.18
N SER A 6 -0.12 3.19 -4.88
CA SER A 6 -0.93 3.82 -3.83
C SER A 6 -0.70 3.09 -2.51
N ILE A 7 -0.47 3.83 -1.43
CA ILE A 7 -0.35 3.28 -0.08
C ILE A 7 -1.48 3.85 0.77
N VAL A 8 -2.21 2.96 1.45
CA VAL A 8 -3.18 3.33 2.47
C VAL A 8 -2.49 3.16 3.82
N ILE A 9 -2.57 4.19 4.66
CA ILE A 9 -2.03 4.17 6.03
C ILE A 9 -3.20 4.38 6.99
N GLU A 10 -3.37 3.42 7.88
CA GLU A 10 -4.33 3.44 8.98
C GLU A 10 -3.56 3.72 10.28
N LYS A 11 -4.18 4.49 11.17
CA LYS A 11 -3.63 4.79 12.50
C LYS A 11 -4.63 4.38 13.55
N ASP A 12 -4.17 3.66 14.56
CA ASP A 12 -4.94 3.28 15.73
C ASP A 12 -4.22 3.65 17.04
N GLU A 13 -4.66 3.07 18.16
CA GLU A 13 -4.06 3.29 19.49
C GLU A 13 -2.68 2.64 19.66
N HIS A 14 -2.31 1.70 18.78
CA HIS A 14 -1.10 0.88 18.85
C HIS A 14 -0.02 1.31 17.86
N GLY A 15 -0.38 2.07 16.82
CA GLY A 15 0.61 2.65 15.89
C GLY A 15 0.01 2.94 14.52
N TYR A 16 0.81 2.66 13.50
CA TYR A 16 0.43 2.80 12.10
C TYR A 16 0.54 1.46 11.38
N TYR A 17 -0.47 1.17 10.59
CA TYR A 17 -0.52 0.04 9.67
C TYR A 17 -0.59 0.60 8.24
N ALA A 18 0.19 0.04 7.31
CA ALA A 18 0.18 0.45 5.92
C ALA A 18 0.06 -0.75 4.99
N TYR A 19 -0.64 -0.58 3.88
CA TYR A 19 -0.74 -1.59 2.84
C TYR A 19 -0.84 -0.97 1.45
N CYS A 20 -0.45 -1.74 0.44
CA CYS A 20 -0.58 -1.38 -0.96
C CYS A 20 -1.80 -2.10 -1.57
N PRO A 21 -2.91 -1.43 -1.89
CA PRO A 21 -4.09 -2.07 -2.48
C PRO A 21 -3.81 -2.78 -3.82
N GLU A 22 -2.78 -2.34 -4.52
CA GLU A 22 -2.39 -2.86 -5.84
C GLU A 22 -1.57 -4.15 -5.74
N LEU A 23 -0.95 -4.42 -4.58
CA LEU A 23 -0.05 -5.54 -4.30
C LEU A 23 -0.62 -6.38 -3.14
N PRO A 24 -1.47 -7.38 -3.43
CA PRO A 24 -2.11 -8.19 -2.39
C PRO A 24 -1.09 -8.82 -1.43
N GLY A 25 -1.30 -8.59 -0.14
CA GLY A 25 -0.43 -9.08 0.93
C GLY A 25 0.80 -8.22 1.22
N CYS A 26 1.02 -7.13 0.48
CA CYS A 26 2.08 -6.17 0.75
C CYS A 26 1.61 -5.17 1.82
N GLN A 27 2.06 -5.40 3.05
CA GLN A 27 1.66 -4.64 4.23
C GLN A 27 2.83 -4.49 5.21
N SER A 28 2.76 -3.47 6.07
CA SER A 28 3.76 -3.21 7.10
C SER A 28 3.19 -2.40 8.25
N GLU A 29 3.92 -2.34 9.35
CA GLU A 29 3.54 -1.65 10.58
C GLU A 29 4.70 -0.79 11.11
N GLY A 30 4.38 0.19 11.95
CA GLY A 30 5.38 0.98 12.66
C GLY A 30 4.78 1.89 13.72
N ASP A 31 5.58 2.20 14.75
CA ASP A 31 5.18 3.07 15.86
C ASP A 31 5.06 4.55 15.46
N SER A 32 5.60 4.91 14.29
CA SER A 32 5.58 6.26 13.75
C SER A 32 5.23 6.28 12.26
N LEU A 33 4.73 7.41 11.79
CA LEU A 33 4.42 7.62 10.37
C LEU A 33 5.68 7.48 9.50
N GLU A 34 6.85 7.88 10.00
CA GLU A 34 8.13 7.74 9.28
C GLU A 34 8.55 6.27 9.18
N THR A 35 8.43 5.52 10.29
CA THR A 35 8.77 4.09 10.35
C THR A 35 7.90 3.28 9.40
N VAL A 36 6.57 3.45 9.46
CA VAL A 36 5.65 2.68 8.61
C VAL A 36 5.86 3.00 7.13
N GLN A 37 6.16 4.26 6.78
CA GLN A 37 6.47 4.67 5.40
C GLN A 37 7.76 4.05 4.88
N ALA A 38 8.81 4.01 5.71
CA ALA A 38 10.07 3.37 5.34
C ALA A 38 9.88 1.86 5.12
N ASN A 39 9.18 1.20 6.05
CA ASN A 39 8.99 -0.24 5.99
C ASN A 39 8.09 -0.67 4.82
N ILE A 40 6.96 0.02 4.58
CA ILE A 40 6.08 -0.32 3.45
C ILE A 40 6.75 -0.03 2.11
N LYS A 41 7.59 1.00 2.02
CA LYS A 41 8.37 1.27 0.82
C LYS A 41 9.31 0.11 0.49
N GLU A 42 10.06 -0.37 1.47
CA GLU A 42 10.94 -1.54 1.29
C GLU A 42 10.14 -2.78 0.88
N ALA A 43 9.02 -3.05 1.56
CA ALA A 43 8.15 -4.18 1.22
C ALA A 43 7.60 -4.11 -0.22
N VAL A 44 7.22 -2.93 -0.69
CA VAL A 44 6.76 -2.69 -2.07
C VAL A 44 7.88 -2.92 -3.07
N GLU A 45 9.08 -2.38 -2.81
CA GLU A 45 10.25 -2.55 -3.67
C GLU A 45 10.57 -4.05 -3.83
N LEU A 46 10.66 -4.79 -2.72
CA LEU A 46 10.88 -6.23 -2.72
C LEU A 46 9.77 -7.00 -3.44
N TYR A 47 8.50 -6.63 -3.24
CA TYR A 47 7.38 -7.29 -3.91
C TYR A 47 7.48 -7.12 -5.43
N ILE A 48 7.72 -5.91 -5.91
CA ILE A 48 7.82 -5.60 -7.35
C ILE A 48 8.99 -6.35 -8.00
N GLU A 49 10.09 -6.58 -7.28
CA GLU A 49 11.20 -7.39 -7.77
C GLU A 49 10.82 -8.85 -8.06
N THR A 50 9.83 -9.39 -7.34
CA THR A 50 9.33 -10.77 -7.56
C THR A 50 8.38 -10.89 -8.76
N LEU A 51 7.86 -9.78 -9.27
CA LEU A 51 6.87 -9.77 -10.35
C LEU A 51 7.51 -10.03 -11.72
N SER A 52 6.75 -10.69 -12.58
CA SER A 52 7.06 -10.76 -14.02
C SER A 52 6.92 -9.40 -14.70
N GLU A 53 7.53 -9.25 -15.87
CA GLU A 53 7.42 -8.01 -16.66
C GLU A 53 5.98 -7.70 -17.08
N PHE A 54 5.16 -8.74 -17.31
CA PHE A 54 3.74 -8.57 -17.60
C PHE A 54 2.98 -7.99 -16.41
N GLU A 55 3.23 -8.49 -15.20
CA GLU A 55 2.61 -7.98 -13.97
C GLU A 55 3.06 -6.54 -13.67
N LYS A 56 4.35 -6.23 -13.88
CA LYS A 56 4.89 -4.86 -13.76
C LYS A 56 4.24 -3.88 -14.73
N GLN A 57 3.93 -4.31 -15.95
CA GLN A 57 3.20 -3.50 -16.92
C GLN A 57 1.74 -3.27 -16.49
N ALA A 58 1.10 -4.29 -15.93
CA ALA A 58 -0.28 -4.17 -15.45
C ALA A 58 -0.41 -3.16 -14.30
N LEU A 59 0.59 -3.06 -13.42
CA LEU A 59 0.61 -2.09 -12.32
C LEU A 59 0.60 -0.63 -12.81
N GLN A 60 1.29 -0.30 -13.91
CA GLN A 60 1.40 1.07 -14.40
C GLN A 60 0.08 1.69 -14.88
N HIS A 61 -0.96 0.88 -15.07
CA HIS A 61 -2.25 1.29 -15.63
C HIS A 61 -3.38 1.29 -14.60
N LYS A 62 -3.10 0.99 -13.33
CA LYS A 62 -4.10 1.06 -12.26
C LYS A 62 -4.18 2.48 -11.70
N GLU A 63 -5.40 2.98 -11.58
CA GLU A 63 -5.72 4.19 -10.83
C GLU A 63 -6.61 3.80 -9.65
N ILE A 64 -6.17 4.12 -8.43
CA ILE A 64 -6.91 3.84 -7.20
C ILE A 64 -7.60 5.12 -6.74
N LEU A 65 -8.92 5.08 -6.64
CA LEU A 65 -9.75 6.14 -6.08
C LEU A 65 -10.19 5.73 -4.66
N THR A 66 -9.70 6.43 -3.65
CA THR A 66 -10.09 6.21 -2.25
C THR A 66 -11.19 7.20 -1.86
N MET A 67 -12.29 6.70 -1.29
CA MET A 67 -13.38 7.53 -0.79
C MET A 67 -13.91 7.01 0.55
N THR A 68 -14.44 7.90 1.38
CA THR A 68 -15.13 7.56 2.63
C THR A 68 -16.63 7.77 2.44
N LEU A 69 -17.43 6.77 2.83
CA LEU A 69 -18.89 6.81 2.75
C LEU A 69 -19.49 6.60 4.13
N GLU A 70 -20.35 7.53 4.57
CA GLU A 70 -21.15 7.33 5.78
C GLU A 70 -22.34 6.41 5.45
N VAL A 71 -22.54 5.38 6.26
CA VAL A 71 -23.65 4.42 6.12
C VAL A 71 -24.48 4.38 7.40
N LYS A 72 -25.80 4.25 7.26
CA LYS A 72 -26.72 4.04 8.39
C LYS A 72 -27.19 2.60 8.40
N VAL A 73 -27.05 1.93 9.54
CA VAL A 73 -27.51 0.55 9.75
C VAL A 73 -28.80 0.60 10.58
N ALA A 74 -29.75 -0.29 10.26
CA ALA A 74 -31.05 -0.42 10.94
C ALA A 74 -30.95 -1.25 12.22
#